data_AF-A0A016TFV0-F1
#
_entry.id   AF-A0A016TFV0-F1
#
_cell.length_a   1.000
_cell.length_b   1.000
_cell.length_c   1.000
_cell.angle_alpha   90.00
_cell.angle_beta   90.00
_cell.angle_gamma   90.00
#
_symmetry.space_group_name_H-M   'P 1'
#
loop_
_entity.id
_entity.type
_entity.pdbx_description
1 polymer ?
#
loop_
_entity_poly.entity_id
_entity_poly.type
_entity_poly.pdbx_seq_one_letter_code
_entity_poly.pdbx_strand_id
1 'polypeptide(L)'
;MTAKIAGKGANYGTIQFLHDPARPLFIRMTRQKLLDFGWEVLTLAVYRPDLVPRDYQLFLTLSNALQGKACDDEDNSDRWLSEFLEPMPV
;
A
#
# COMPACT_ATOMS: atom_id res chain seq x y z
N MET A 1 40.70 0.37 0.55
CA MET A 1 40.74 -1.11 0.48
C MET A 1 39.65 -1.63 1.40
N THR A 2 38.70 -2.42 0.85
CA THR A 2 37.74 -3.35 1.52
C THR A 2 36.75 -2.76 2.56
N ALA A 3 35.47 -3.17 2.64
CA ALA A 3 34.91 -4.47 2.30
C ALA A 3 33.44 -4.42 1.83
N LYS A 4 33.18 -5.36 0.92
CA LYS A 4 31.91 -5.97 0.51
C LYS A 4 31.05 -6.39 1.71
N ILE A 5 29.78 -6.03 1.71
CA ILE A 5 28.74 -6.81 2.38
C ILE A 5 27.74 -7.29 1.34
N ALA A 6 27.98 -8.52 0.89
CA ALA A 6 27.02 -9.33 0.18
C ALA A 6 26.05 -9.89 1.23
N GLY A 7 24.86 -9.31 1.32
CA GLY A 7 23.72 -9.88 2.02
C GLY A 7 22.72 -10.39 0.99
N LYS A 8 23.04 -11.48 0.29
CA LYS A 8 22.07 -12.21 -0.54
C LYS A 8 21.24 -13.09 0.39
N GLY A 9 20.22 -12.49 1.01
CA GLY A 9 19.29 -13.15 1.92
C GLY A 9 17.97 -13.46 1.21
N ALA A 10 17.81 -14.74 0.83
CA ALA A 10 16.58 -15.42 0.41
C ALA A 10 15.80 -14.85 -0.81
N ASN A 11 15.22 -15.78 -1.59
CA ASN A 11 14.57 -15.53 -2.87
C ASN A 11 13.17 -14.89 -2.71
N TYR A 12 13.07 -13.80 -1.96
CA TYR A 12 11.90 -12.93 -2.07
C TYR A 12 12.18 -12.02 -3.27
N GLY A 13 11.33 -12.06 -4.30
CA GLY A 13 11.42 -11.06 -5.36
C GLY A 13 11.44 -9.68 -4.74
N THR A 14 12.22 -8.75 -5.29
CA THR A 14 12.32 -7.39 -4.74
C THR A 14 10.91 -6.81 -4.60
N ILE A 15 10.53 -6.42 -3.38
CA ILE A 15 9.22 -5.83 -3.11
C ILE A 15 9.22 -4.45 -3.75
N GLN A 16 8.31 -4.25 -4.70
CA GLN A 16 8.12 -2.99 -5.40
C GLN A 16 6.96 -2.23 -4.74
N PHE A 17 7.28 -1.07 -4.18
CA PHE A 17 6.32 -0.18 -3.55
C PHE A 17 5.80 0.83 -4.57
N LEU A 18 4.53 0.67 -4.94
CA LEU A 18 3.80 1.59 -5.81
C LEU A 18 2.98 2.55 -4.97
N HIS A 19 3.15 3.86 -5.17
CA HIS A 19 2.32 4.87 -4.50
C HIS A 19 2.06 6.08 -5.37
N ASP A 20 0.97 6.78 -5.07
CA ASP A 20 0.62 8.05 -5.68
C ASP A 20 1.46 9.21 -5.09
N PRO A 21 2.15 10.02 -5.92
CA PRO A 21 2.96 11.14 -5.45
C PRO A 21 2.16 12.37 -4.95
N ALA A 22 0.83 12.31 -4.85
CA ALA A 22 -0.01 13.47 -4.51
C ALA A 22 0.23 14.10 -3.13
N ARG A 23 1.06 13.50 -2.26
CA ARG A 23 1.41 14.06 -0.94
C ARG A 23 2.92 14.30 -0.79
N PRO A 24 3.44 15.45 -1.25
CA PRO A 24 4.87 15.72 -1.35
C PRO A 24 5.64 15.65 -0.02
N LEU A 25 5.00 16.04 1.09
CA LEU A 25 5.65 16.12 2.41
C LEU A 25 6.03 14.73 2.97
N PHE A 26 5.28 13.69 2.61
CA PHE A 26 5.51 12.32 3.09
C PHE A 26 6.58 11.59 2.28
N ILE A 27 6.82 12.00 1.04
CA ILE A 27 7.72 11.29 0.10
C ILE A 27 9.14 11.17 0.64
N ARG A 28 9.69 12.20 1.29
CA ARG A 28 11.11 12.18 1.72
C ARG A 28 11.37 11.23 2.89
N MET A 29 10.51 11.26 3.91
CA MET A 29 10.62 10.38 5.07
C MET A 29 10.28 8.93 4.71
N THR A 30 9.27 8.73 3.87
CA THR A 30 8.86 7.38 3.43
C THR A 30 9.92 6.74 2.54
N ARG A 31 10.57 7.49 1.64
CA ARG A 31 11.68 6.96 0.81
C ARG A 31 12.86 6.46 1.64
N GLN A 32 13.23 7.18 2.70
CA GLN A 32 14.32 6.74 3.59
C GLN A 32 13.96 5.41 4.26
N LYS A 33 12.76 5.30 4.84
CA LYS A 33 12.28 4.05 5.45
C LYS A 33 12.17 2.90 4.44
N LEU A 34 11.70 3.16 3.22
CA LEU A 34 11.57 2.11 2.18
C LEU A 34 12.93 1.55 1.76
N LEU A 35 13.97 2.39 1.70
CA LEU A 35 15.34 1.95 1.47
C LEU A 35 15.87 1.11 2.64
N ASP A 36 15.55 1.49 3.89
CA ASP A 36 15.91 0.71 5.08
C ASP A 36 15.26 -0.68 5.08
N PHE A 37 14.05 -0.81 4.51
CA PHE A 37 13.37 -2.09 4.30
C PHE A 37 13.89 -2.89 3.08
N GLY A 38 14.78 -2.31 2.26
CA GLY A 38 15.27 -2.92 1.02
C GLY A 38 14.23 -2.99 -0.09
N TRP A 39 13.22 -2.12 -0.08
CA TRP A 39 12.13 -2.11 -1.07
C TRP A 39 12.43 -1.13 -2.20
N GLU A 40 12.09 -1.52 -3.42
CA GLU A 40 12.20 -0.64 -4.59
C GLU A 40 11.00 0.29 -4.67
N VAL A 41 11.22 1.60 -4.85
CA VAL A 41 10.13 2.57 -4.98
C VAL A 41 9.82 2.80 -6.45
N LEU A 42 8.63 2.38 -6.89
CA LEU A 42 8.09 2.72 -8.20
C LEU A 42 7.29 4.03 -8.08
N THR A 43 7.79 5.09 -8.70
CA THR A 43 7.07 6.35 -8.82
C THR A 43 6.17 6.33 -10.04
N LEU A 44 4.84 6.37 -9.85
CA LEU A 44 3.89 6.56 -10.94
C LEU A 44 4.01 7.98 -11.51
N ALA A 45 3.83 8.09 -12.82
CA ALA A 45 3.48 9.36 -13.43
C ALA A 45 2.13 9.82 -12.85
N VAL A 46 2.02 11.11 -12.53
CA VAL A 46 0.88 11.77 -11.87
C VAL A 46 -0.46 11.10 -12.17
N TYR A 47 -1.11 10.62 -11.11
CA TYR A 47 -2.48 10.13 -10.98
C TYR A 47 -3.09 9.46 -12.22
N ARG A 48 -2.87 8.14 -12.34
CA ARG A 48 -3.54 7.26 -13.29
C ARG A 48 -4.23 6.13 -12.53
N PRO A 49 -5.54 6.26 -12.21
CA PRO A 49 -6.30 5.24 -11.49
C PRO A 49 -6.32 3.88 -12.20
N ASP A 50 -6.15 3.90 -13.53
CA ASP A 50 -6.02 2.74 -14.40
C ASP A 50 -4.71 1.95 -14.20
N LEU A 51 -3.67 2.57 -13.63
CA LEU A 51 -2.37 1.94 -13.39
C LEU A 51 -2.27 1.20 -12.06
N VAL A 52 -3.25 1.36 -11.16
CA VAL A 52 -3.33 0.56 -9.92
C VAL A 52 -4.66 -0.19 -9.89
N PRO A 53 -4.78 -1.28 -10.68
CA PRO A 53 -6.04 -2.02 -10.83
C PRO A 53 -6.63 -2.41 -9.47
N ARG A 54 -5.78 -2.84 -8.53
CA ARG A 54 -6.20 -3.31 -7.21
C ARG A 54 -6.79 -2.19 -6.34
N ASP A 55 -6.14 -1.03 -6.26
CA ASP A 55 -6.61 0.05 -5.39
C ASP A 55 -7.96 0.58 -5.87
N TYR A 56 -8.12 0.78 -7.19
CA TYR A 56 -9.40 1.21 -7.75
C TYR A 56 -10.51 0.19 -7.49
N GLN A 57 -10.25 -1.10 -7.75
CA GLN A 57 -11.22 -2.17 -7.50
C GLN A 57 -11.59 -2.30 -6.01
N LEU A 58 -10.59 -2.15 -5.11
CA LEU A 58 -10.77 -2.18 -3.67
C LEU A 58 -11.68 -1.04 -3.20
N PHE A 59 -11.34 0.21 -3.55
CA PHE A 59 -12.13 1.37 -3.13
C PHE A 59 -13.54 1.36 -3.73
N LEU A 60 -13.71 0.87 -4.96
CA LEU A 60 -15.02 0.71 -5.57
C LEU A 60 -15.87 -0.32 -4.80
N THR A 61 -15.30 -1.48 -4.48
CA THR A 61 -15.99 -2.54 -3.74
C THR A 61 -16.34 -2.08 -2.33
N LEU A 62 -15.41 -1.39 -1.67
CA LEU A 62 -15.60 -0.80 -0.35
C LEU A 62 -16.72 0.25 -0.36
N SER A 63 -16.72 1.16 -1.34
CA SER A 63 -17.75 2.19 -1.50
C SER A 63 -19.15 1.58 -1.66
N ASN A 64 -19.26 0.54 -2.49
CA ASN A 64 -20.51 -0.18 -2.68
C ASN A 64 -20.96 -0.89 -1.38
N ALA A 65 -20.03 -1.49 -0.63
CA ALA A 65 -20.33 -2.17 0.62
C ALA A 65 -20.70 -1.22 1.77
N LEU A 66 -20.18 0.00 1.74
CA LEU A 66 -20.53 1.09 2.66
C LEU A 66 -21.87 1.72 2.33
N GLN A 67 -22.40 1.52 1.12
CA GLN A 67 -23.65 2.15 0.70
C GLN A 67 -24.82 1.68 1.58
N GLY A 68 -25.37 2.60 2.38
CA GLY A 68 -26.48 2.30 3.30
C GLY A 68 -26.05 1.73 4.65
N LYS A 69 -24.75 1.69 4.95
CA LYS A 69 -24.23 1.29 6.27
C LYS A 69 -24.07 2.51 7.17
N ALA A 70 -24.60 2.45 8.39
CA ALA A 70 -24.32 3.43 9.43
C ALA A 70 -23.06 3.02 10.21
N CYS A 71 -22.09 3.93 10.30
CA CYS A 71 -20.91 3.81 11.15
C CYS A 71 -21.11 4.75 12.34
N ASP A 72 -21.82 4.26 13.35
CA ASP A 72 -22.20 5.06 14.52
C ASP A 72 -21.08 5.16 15.57
N ASP A 73 -20.06 4.30 15.46
CA ASP A 73 -18.94 4.19 16.40
C ASP A 73 -17.67 3.67 15.71
N GLU A 74 -16.50 4.06 16.23
CA GLU A 74 -15.19 3.71 15.69
C GLU A 74 -14.90 2.20 15.79
N ASP A 75 -15.15 1.58 16.95
CA ASP A 75 -14.89 0.15 17.15
C ASP A 75 -15.74 -0.72 16.21
N ASN A 76 -16.98 -0.29 15.97
CA ASN A 76 -17.87 -0.97 15.04
C ASN A 76 -17.42 -0.82 13.58
N SER A 77 -16.82 0.33 13.24
CA SER A 77 -16.26 0.60 11.92
C SER A 77 -15.02 -0.25 11.66
N ASP A 78 -14.12 -0.32 12.63
CA ASP A 78 -12.88 -1.10 12.56
C ASP A 78 -13.13 -2.59 12.47
N ARG A 79 -14.06 -3.11 13.29
CA ARG A 79 -14.48 -4.50 13.21
C ARG A 79 -15.06 -4.83 11.84
N TRP A 80 -15.96 -3.98 11.33
CA TRP A 80 -16.56 -4.21 10.03
C TRP A 80 -15.54 -4.15 8.89
N LEU A 81 -14.60 -3.20 8.92
CA LEU A 81 -13.52 -3.13 7.94
C LEU A 81 -12.67 -4.39 7.98
N SER A 82 -12.37 -4.91 9.16
CA SER A 82 -11.60 -6.16 9.31
C SER A 82 -12.35 -7.35 8.68
N GLU A 83 -13.64 -7.51 8.99
CA GLU A 83 -14.50 -8.54 8.40
C GLU A 83 -14.63 -8.41 6.87
N PHE A 84 -14.62 -7.19 6.34
CA PHE A 84 -14.69 -6.93 4.91
C PHE A 84 -13.38 -7.28 4.18
N LEU A 85 -12.23 -7.05 4.80
CA LEU A 85 -10.92 -7.28 4.20
C LEU A 85 -10.43 -8.74 4.34
N GLU A 86 -10.84 -9.46 5.40
CA GLU A 86 -10.53 -10.88 5.67
C GLU A 86 -10.72 -11.82 4.46
N PRO A 87 -11.85 -11.79 3.72
CA PRO A 87 -12.07 -12.69 2.60
C PRO A 87 -11.34 -12.27 1.31
N MET A 88 -10.66 -11.12 1.28
CA MET A 88 -10.02 -10.65 0.04
C MET A 88 -8.69 -11.38 -0.21
N PRO A 89 -8.41 -11.84 -1.43
CA PRO A 89 -7.15 -12.51 -1.75
C PRO A 89 -5.97 -11.53 -1.65
N VAL A 90 -4.91 -11.98 -0.96
CA VAL A 90 -3.60 -11.29 -0.84
C VAL A 90 -2.90 -11.26 -2.19
#